data_AF-A0AAW1S6L2-F1
#
_entry.id   AF-A0AAW1S6L2-F1
#
_cell.length_a   1.000
_cell.length_b   1.000
_cell.length_c   1.000
_cell.angle_alpha   90.00
_cell.angle_beta   90.00
_cell.angle_gamma   90.00
#
_symmetry.space_group_name_H-M   'P 1'
#
loop_
_entity.id
_entity.type
_entity.pdbx_description
1 polymer ?
#
loop_
_entity_poly.entity_id
_entity_poly.type
_entity_poly.pdbx_seq_one_letter_code
_entity_poly.pdbx_strand_id
1 'polypeptide(L)'
;MAHLKSQTGLFLLACGLSGGLALSGLRPGQDQDVRLDQSSQSGQASLDPFRRQEAQQDCWDIPADKLANLTRSELDLLPHICWKPELEASLQAPLPRRGIPEGLDCDQTQWCDENGYCSTICKRGSVRIEPWLKNAIKTQMTLTKRQPYCYSTVLGSHNSAISLADGYGNLDPYFQQYFKWIKWVSSDAKFETDNQILSLTDQLNLGLRNVELDTHWVQGSLRIAHCGGLHSDFDILIQSINVIAKLLGHPIQWDTETVGCDPSLSSIPVLEQRLLHDALSEVRAWLDSPENAGEFLVIYFDDQIDLQAWGVVSTLLTEILSLYPAEQIFTPADLLVAGGVWPSMDQLVAAGKRVSFTSGTDYGTAMAPIIFDRSQICGWVEPSLEQLLGEPTCAEAGGYAHGGKTLSGQIFRTISCELYYGPFNCNFYWQSDNQPLLDELTLPGVSRCGLNVPCPDRVTPMRVASSMWSWAEGHPTSLPPQSGTSQHPSQHPTQPAATNRASSSSQSTPTGAVISWVAHGLRQLWQHAWPPAAAQMLEADNAGGGCAALSASDGRWREVSCDAGLPSACWLANSTWSVAAVPRGACPQGSGTRVPAHAKENTALQAAVRTANKDAAFLPIQGPTWAIP
;
A
#
# COMPACT_ATOMS: atom_id res chain seq x y z
N MET A 1 19.90 -34.86 -51.49
CA MET A 1 19.99 -36.33 -51.31
C MET A 1 19.28 -36.69 -50.01
N ALA A 2 18.45 -37.74 -50.08
CA ALA A 2 17.74 -38.43 -49.00
C ALA A 2 16.61 -37.69 -48.24
N HIS A 3 15.38 -38.03 -48.64
CA HIS A 3 14.09 -37.88 -47.96
C HIS A 3 13.93 -38.82 -46.74
N LEU A 4 13.14 -38.41 -45.73
CA LEU A 4 11.92 -39.07 -45.19
C LEU A 4 11.46 -38.30 -43.94
N LYS A 5 10.41 -37.48 -44.02
CA LYS A 5 8.99 -37.73 -43.66
C LYS A 5 8.70 -37.95 -42.15
N SER A 6 8.09 -36.90 -41.57
CA SER A 6 6.85 -36.90 -40.77
C SER A 6 6.73 -37.85 -39.57
N GLN A 7 6.55 -37.29 -38.36
CA GLN A 7 5.29 -37.38 -37.62
C GLN A 7 5.21 -36.40 -36.44
N THR A 8 4.01 -35.83 -36.32
CA THR A 8 3.41 -35.06 -35.22
C THR A 8 3.53 -35.72 -33.84
N GLY A 9 3.78 -34.90 -32.83
CA GLY A 9 3.66 -35.26 -31.41
C GLY A 9 3.44 -33.99 -30.58
N LEU A 10 2.16 -33.67 -30.37
CA LEU A 10 1.63 -32.60 -29.54
C LEU A 10 2.04 -32.87 -28.07
N PHE A 11 2.83 -31.97 -27.46
CA PHE A 11 3.07 -32.01 -26.02
C PHE A 11 2.00 -31.17 -25.32
N LEU A 12 1.09 -31.87 -24.63
CA LEU A 12 0.25 -31.33 -23.57
C LEU A 12 1.15 -31.01 -22.37
N LEU A 13 1.19 -29.75 -21.93
CA LEU A 13 1.64 -29.37 -20.60
C LEU A 13 0.52 -28.53 -19.97
N ALA A 14 -0.11 -29.15 -18.97
CA ALA A 14 -1.19 -28.61 -18.18
C ALA A 14 -0.66 -27.71 -17.05
N CYS A 15 -1.55 -26.83 -16.60
CA CYS A 15 -1.47 -25.87 -15.51
C CYS A 15 -0.71 -26.34 -14.26
N GLY A 16 0.06 -25.41 -13.68
CA GLY A 16 0.59 -25.49 -12.33
C GLY A 16 -0.02 -24.42 -11.43
N LEU A 17 -1.13 -24.77 -10.77
CA LEU A 17 -1.43 -24.31 -9.41
C LEU A 17 -0.48 -25.06 -8.47
N SER A 18 0.45 -24.36 -7.83
CA SER A 18 1.39 -24.95 -6.87
C SER A 18 0.87 -24.86 -5.44
N GLY A 19 0.03 -25.84 -5.05
CA GLY A 19 -0.20 -26.22 -3.66
C GLY A 19 0.67 -27.43 -3.30
N GLY A 20 1.68 -27.24 -2.47
CA GLY A 20 2.56 -28.31 -2.00
C GLY A 20 1.93 -29.09 -0.84
N LEU A 21 1.73 -30.39 -1.01
CA LEU A 21 1.49 -31.33 0.08
C LEU A 21 2.33 -32.58 -0.12
N ALA A 22 3.22 -32.82 0.85
CA ALA A 22 4.07 -33.99 0.95
C ALA A 22 3.23 -35.25 1.23
N LEU A 23 3.49 -36.34 0.50
CA LEU A 23 2.93 -37.66 0.77
C LEU A 23 4.03 -38.66 1.10
N SER A 24 3.91 -39.26 2.28
CA SER A 24 4.56 -40.51 2.64
C SER A 24 3.51 -41.61 2.76
N GLY A 25 3.64 -42.64 1.90
CA GLY A 25 3.43 -44.04 2.29
C GLY A 25 2.04 -44.69 2.10
N LEU A 26 2.05 -45.74 1.26
CA LEU A 26 1.36 -47.04 1.38
C LEU A 26 0.03 -47.31 0.63
N ARG A 27 0.22 -48.10 -0.46
CA ARG A 27 -0.45 -49.34 -0.92
C ARG A 27 -1.88 -49.31 -1.53
N PRO A 28 -2.13 -50.18 -2.56
CA PRO A 28 -3.32 -50.14 -3.39
C PRO A 28 -4.38 -51.17 -2.97
N GLY A 29 -5.65 -50.88 -3.27
CA GLY A 29 -6.73 -51.86 -3.15
C GLY A 29 -8.12 -51.36 -3.54
N GLN A 30 -8.58 -51.88 -4.68
CA GLN A 30 -9.96 -52.24 -5.04
C GLN A 30 -10.99 -51.18 -5.47
N ASP A 31 -11.37 -51.36 -6.73
CA ASP A 31 -12.64 -51.09 -7.42
C ASP A 31 -13.88 -50.99 -6.52
N GLN A 32 -14.66 -49.92 -6.71
CA GLN A 32 -16.10 -50.02 -6.88
C GLN A 32 -16.62 -48.98 -7.88
N ASP A 33 -17.31 -49.51 -8.89
CA ASP A 33 -18.17 -48.83 -9.85
C ASP A 33 -19.19 -47.90 -9.17
N VAL A 34 -19.17 -46.62 -9.53
CA VAL A 34 -20.35 -45.75 -9.42
C VAL A 34 -20.54 -45.06 -10.77
N ARG A 35 -21.47 -45.58 -11.56
CA ARG A 35 -22.09 -44.90 -12.69
C ARG A 35 -22.75 -43.62 -12.18
N LEU A 36 -22.27 -42.46 -12.63
CA LEU A 36 -23.02 -41.22 -12.57
C LEU A 36 -23.30 -40.72 -13.99
N ASP A 37 -24.55 -40.29 -14.10
CA ASP A 37 -25.36 -40.10 -15.28
C ASP A 37 -24.85 -38.93 -16.13
N GLN A 38 -24.68 -39.18 -17.43
CA GLN A 38 -24.44 -38.14 -18.44
C GLN A 38 -25.79 -37.58 -18.89
N SER A 39 -26.27 -36.51 -18.24
CA SER A 39 -27.29 -35.63 -18.84
C SER A 39 -27.32 -34.24 -18.20
N SER A 40 -26.57 -33.31 -18.78
CA SER A 40 -26.93 -31.87 -18.86
C SER A 40 -25.90 -31.12 -19.71
N GLN A 41 -25.85 -31.45 -21.00
CA GLN A 41 -25.39 -30.47 -22.00
C GLN A 41 -26.54 -29.50 -22.27
N SER A 42 -26.60 -28.41 -21.50
CA SER A 42 -27.40 -27.24 -21.85
C SER A 42 -26.47 -26.12 -22.32
N GLY A 43 -26.36 -25.98 -23.63
CA GLY A 43 -26.19 -24.70 -24.31
C GLY A 43 -24.93 -23.91 -24.01
N GLN A 44 -23.84 -24.20 -24.74
CA GLN A 44 -22.87 -23.17 -25.09
C GLN A 44 -23.56 -22.13 -25.99
N ALA A 45 -24.15 -21.12 -25.36
CA ALA A 45 -24.47 -19.88 -26.03
C ALA A 45 -23.15 -19.15 -26.32
N SER A 46 -22.88 -18.91 -27.60
CA SER A 46 -21.90 -17.92 -28.05
C SER A 46 -22.18 -16.60 -27.33
N LEU A 47 -21.32 -16.23 -26.39
CA LEU A 47 -21.37 -14.95 -25.69
C LEU A 47 -20.71 -13.92 -26.59
N ASP A 48 -21.53 -13.22 -27.37
CA ASP A 48 -21.21 -11.86 -27.82
C ASP A 48 -21.66 -10.92 -26.70
N PRO A 49 -20.77 -10.49 -25.77
CA PRO A 49 -21.15 -9.66 -24.63
C PRO A 49 -21.69 -8.29 -25.06
N PHE A 50 -21.46 -7.86 -26.30
CA PHE A 50 -21.87 -6.56 -26.82
C PHE A 50 -23.36 -6.50 -27.22
N ARG A 51 -24.06 -7.64 -27.28
CA ARG A 51 -25.41 -7.72 -27.86
C ARG A 51 -26.56 -7.53 -26.87
N ARG A 52 -26.30 -7.38 -25.56
CA ARG A 52 -27.37 -7.48 -24.54
C ARG A 52 -28.03 -6.19 -24.06
N GLN A 53 -27.51 -5.00 -24.38
CA GLN A 53 -28.21 -3.74 -24.14
C GLN A 53 -27.57 -2.69 -25.03
N GLU A 54 -28.09 -2.51 -26.25
CA GLU A 54 -27.89 -1.23 -26.93
C GLU A 54 -28.55 -0.18 -26.03
N ALA A 55 -27.74 0.63 -25.34
CA ALA A 55 -28.26 1.89 -24.85
C ALA A 55 -28.83 2.59 -26.08
N GLN A 56 -30.12 2.86 -26.08
CA GLN A 56 -30.84 3.42 -27.22
C GLN A 56 -30.41 4.89 -27.38
N GLN A 57 -29.19 5.07 -27.91
CA GLN A 57 -28.62 6.37 -28.21
C GLN A 57 -29.04 6.75 -29.63
N ASP A 58 -29.57 7.96 -29.81
CA ASP A 58 -29.83 8.51 -31.14
C ASP A 58 -28.47 8.75 -31.83
N CYS A 59 -28.17 7.92 -32.84
CA CYS A 59 -26.93 7.99 -33.61
C CYS A 59 -27.21 8.48 -35.04
N TRP A 60 -26.32 9.30 -35.56
CA TRP A 60 -26.38 9.83 -36.92
C TRP A 60 -25.48 9.01 -37.87
N ASP A 61 -25.70 9.16 -39.17
CA ASP A 61 -24.76 8.64 -40.17
C ASP A 61 -23.45 9.44 -40.14
N ILE A 62 -22.32 8.75 -40.26
CA ILE A 62 -20.99 9.38 -40.30
C ILE A 62 -20.77 9.97 -41.70
N PRO A 63 -20.38 11.25 -41.84
CA PRO A 63 -20.11 11.88 -43.13
C PRO A 63 -19.07 11.12 -43.96
N ALA A 64 -19.32 10.96 -45.26
CA ALA A 64 -18.47 10.16 -46.16
C ALA A 64 -17.03 10.66 -46.26
N ASP A 65 -16.80 11.97 -46.10
CA ASP A 65 -15.48 12.60 -46.08
C ASP A 65 -14.67 12.21 -44.82
N LYS A 66 -15.33 11.97 -43.68
CA LYS A 66 -14.69 11.46 -42.46
C LYS A 66 -14.30 10.00 -42.61
N LEU A 67 -15.08 9.22 -43.35
CA LEU A 67 -14.80 7.80 -43.63
C LEU A 67 -13.65 7.61 -44.61
N ALA A 68 -13.41 8.59 -45.51
CA ALA A 68 -12.44 8.47 -46.59
C ALA A 68 -10.98 8.30 -46.12
N ASN A 69 -10.67 8.72 -44.89
CA ASN A 69 -9.33 8.64 -44.30
C ASN A 69 -9.14 7.47 -43.33
N LEU A 70 -10.16 6.63 -43.14
CA LEU A 70 -10.08 5.48 -42.24
C LEU A 70 -9.47 4.27 -42.95
N THR A 71 -8.59 3.57 -42.25
CA THR A 71 -8.11 2.25 -42.63
C THR A 71 -9.25 1.23 -42.62
N ARG A 72 -9.03 0.08 -43.27
CA ARG A 72 -10.06 -0.96 -43.32
C ARG A 72 -10.45 -1.46 -41.92
N SER A 73 -9.48 -1.64 -41.03
CA SER A 73 -9.72 -2.05 -39.65
C SER A 73 -10.52 -1.03 -38.85
N GLU A 74 -10.32 0.27 -39.10
CA GLU A 74 -11.10 1.33 -38.43
C GLU A 74 -12.53 1.39 -38.97
N LEU A 75 -12.74 1.14 -40.26
CA LEU A 75 -14.08 1.03 -40.85
C LEU A 75 -14.88 -0.14 -40.24
N ASP A 76 -14.22 -1.22 -39.84
CA ASP A 76 -14.88 -2.36 -39.20
C ASP A 76 -15.36 -2.02 -37.77
N LEU A 77 -14.91 -0.91 -37.17
CA LEU A 77 -15.37 -0.42 -35.86
C LEU A 77 -16.63 0.47 -35.93
N LEU A 78 -17.02 0.98 -37.11
CA LEU A 78 -18.18 1.87 -37.28
C LEU A 78 -19.48 1.33 -36.68
N PRO A 79 -19.79 0.01 -36.71
CA PRO A 79 -20.98 -0.52 -36.06
C PRO A 79 -21.07 -0.19 -34.57
N HIS A 80 -19.94 0.01 -33.89
CA HIS A 80 -19.85 0.29 -32.46
C HIS A 80 -19.85 1.80 -32.13
N ILE A 81 -19.72 2.66 -33.12
CA ILE A 81 -19.62 4.12 -32.96
C ILE A 81 -20.99 4.77 -33.11
N CYS A 82 -21.34 5.64 -32.18
CA CYS A 82 -22.52 6.49 -32.22
C CYS A 82 -22.12 7.91 -32.61
N TRP A 83 -22.26 8.26 -33.89
CA TRP A 83 -21.91 9.59 -34.34
C TRP A 83 -22.94 10.63 -33.89
N LYS A 84 -22.46 11.71 -33.28
CA LYS A 84 -23.26 12.83 -32.78
C LYS A 84 -22.50 14.13 -33.08
N PRO A 85 -22.73 14.76 -34.25
CA PRO A 85 -21.99 15.94 -34.68
C PRO A 85 -22.22 17.14 -33.74
N GLU A 86 -23.38 17.21 -33.09
CA GLU A 86 -23.69 18.21 -32.07
C GLU A 86 -22.75 18.14 -30.85
N LEU A 87 -22.15 16.98 -30.59
CA LEU A 87 -21.20 16.81 -29.51
C LEU A 87 -19.77 17.17 -29.89
N GLU A 88 -19.42 17.28 -31.19
CA GLU A 88 -18.07 17.66 -31.62
C GLU A 88 -17.66 19.04 -31.06
N ALA A 89 -18.59 20.00 -31.06
CA ALA A 89 -18.37 21.33 -30.48
C ALA A 89 -18.32 21.32 -28.94
N SER A 90 -18.75 20.22 -28.31
CA SER A 90 -18.77 20.04 -26.85
C SER A 90 -17.55 19.32 -26.28
N LEU A 91 -16.69 18.75 -27.15
CA LEU A 91 -15.33 18.29 -26.83
C LEU A 91 -14.46 19.50 -26.50
N GLN A 92 -14.76 20.10 -25.35
CA GLN A 92 -14.00 21.22 -24.82
C GLN A 92 -12.78 20.66 -24.09
N ALA A 93 -11.68 21.42 -24.10
CA ALA A 93 -10.62 21.17 -23.14
C ALA A 93 -11.28 21.13 -21.74
N PRO A 94 -11.09 20.05 -20.96
CA PRO A 94 -11.70 19.94 -19.65
C PRO A 94 -11.46 21.23 -18.88
N LEU A 95 -12.52 21.79 -18.31
CA LEU A 95 -12.37 22.75 -17.23
C LEU A 95 -11.46 22.11 -16.17
N PRO A 96 -10.59 22.88 -15.49
CA PRO A 96 -9.68 22.32 -14.51
C PRO A 96 -10.39 21.35 -13.57
N ARG A 97 -9.98 20.08 -13.57
CA ARG A 97 -10.60 19.04 -12.72
C ARG A 97 -10.34 19.43 -11.28
N ARG A 98 -11.37 19.46 -10.43
CA ARG A 98 -11.13 19.51 -8.99
C ARG A 98 -10.79 18.09 -8.53
N GLY A 99 -9.49 17.82 -8.37
CA GLY A 99 -8.96 16.53 -7.93
C GLY A 99 -9.04 16.29 -6.43
N ILE A 100 -9.37 17.30 -5.64
CA ILE A 100 -9.49 17.24 -4.17
C ILE A 100 -10.94 16.87 -3.80
N PRO A 101 -11.19 15.69 -3.20
CA PRO A 101 -12.52 15.28 -2.75
C PRO A 101 -13.14 16.25 -1.73
N GLU A 102 -14.46 16.16 -1.59
CA GLU A 102 -15.16 16.86 -0.51
C GLU A 102 -14.66 16.38 0.87
N GLY A 103 -14.50 17.30 1.81
CA GLY A 103 -14.01 17.01 3.17
C GLY A 103 -12.49 16.89 3.30
N LEU A 104 -11.72 16.87 2.21
CA LEU A 104 -10.26 16.92 2.27
C LEU A 104 -9.76 18.37 2.33
N ASP A 105 -9.06 18.72 3.41
CA ASP A 105 -8.47 20.05 3.60
C ASP A 105 -6.95 20.02 3.41
N CYS A 106 -6.44 20.92 2.56
CA CYS A 106 -5.03 21.03 2.20
C CYS A 106 -4.75 22.38 1.52
N ASP A 107 -3.47 22.70 1.33
CA ASP A 107 -3.11 23.83 0.48
C ASP A 107 -3.22 23.41 -0.98
N GLN A 108 -4.01 24.11 -1.78
CA GLN A 108 -4.29 23.71 -3.16
C GLN A 108 -3.21 24.22 -4.12
N THR A 109 -2.88 23.42 -5.13
CA THR A 109 -2.06 23.81 -6.27
C THR A 109 -2.64 23.19 -7.56
N GLN A 110 -2.12 23.61 -8.72
CA GLN A 110 -2.43 22.95 -9.99
C GLN A 110 -1.29 22.05 -10.40
N TRP A 111 -1.64 20.88 -10.94
CA TRP A 111 -0.77 20.06 -11.78
C TRP A 111 -1.30 20.17 -13.21
N CYS A 112 -0.42 20.39 -14.18
CA CYS A 112 -0.79 20.49 -15.59
C CYS A 112 0.18 19.67 -16.43
N ASP A 113 -0.34 18.97 -17.43
CA ASP A 113 0.48 18.26 -18.42
C ASP A 113 1.05 19.21 -19.48
N GLU A 114 1.85 18.68 -20.40
CA GLU A 114 2.47 19.45 -21.49
C GLU A 114 1.46 20.13 -22.42
N ASN A 115 0.23 19.59 -22.50
CA ASN A 115 -0.85 20.11 -23.32
C ASN A 115 -1.70 21.17 -22.58
N GLY A 116 -1.37 21.45 -21.32
CA GLY A 116 -2.04 22.44 -20.50
C GLY A 116 -3.35 21.95 -19.86
N TYR A 117 -3.60 20.64 -19.83
CA TYR A 117 -4.72 20.07 -19.09
C TYR A 117 -4.36 20.02 -17.61
N CYS A 118 -5.17 20.67 -16.77
CA CYS A 118 -4.84 20.85 -15.36
C CYS A 118 -5.85 20.20 -14.41
N SER A 119 -5.32 19.67 -13.31
CA SER A 119 -6.09 19.25 -12.13
C SER A 119 -5.69 20.09 -10.92
N THR A 120 -6.68 20.52 -10.13
CA THR A 120 -6.46 21.08 -8.80
C THR A 120 -6.20 19.95 -7.82
N ILE A 121 -5.03 19.96 -7.20
CA ILE A 121 -4.54 18.91 -6.31
C ILE A 121 -4.10 19.51 -4.97
N CYS A 122 -3.91 18.66 -3.96
CA CYS A 122 -3.21 19.09 -2.76
C CYS A 122 -1.73 19.29 -3.07
N LYS A 123 -1.17 20.42 -2.62
CA LYS A 123 0.28 20.60 -2.59
C LYS A 123 0.88 19.49 -1.73
N ARG A 124 1.92 18.84 -2.25
CA ARG A 124 2.64 17.76 -1.55
C ARG A 124 2.96 18.13 -0.10
N GLY A 125 2.54 17.29 0.84
CA GLY A 125 2.78 17.46 2.28
C GLY A 125 1.88 18.48 2.97
N SER A 126 0.86 19.02 2.29
CA SER A 126 -0.02 20.06 2.84
C SER A 126 -1.34 19.56 3.40
N VAL A 127 -1.62 18.25 3.32
CA VAL A 127 -2.88 17.69 3.88
C VAL A 127 -2.97 17.99 5.37
N ARG A 128 -4.07 18.62 5.77
CA ARG A 128 -4.34 18.96 7.16
C ARG A 128 -4.97 17.75 7.83
N ILE A 129 -4.27 17.28 8.85
CA ILE A 129 -4.71 16.15 9.67
C ILE A 129 -5.16 16.72 11.02
N GLU A 130 -6.39 16.40 11.40
CA GLU A 130 -6.96 16.81 12.68
C GLU A 130 -6.05 16.40 13.85
N PRO A 131 -5.88 17.25 14.88
CA PRO A 131 -4.96 16.96 15.98
C PRO A 131 -5.22 15.63 16.71
N TRP A 132 -6.49 15.26 16.87
CA TRP A 132 -6.86 13.98 17.49
C TRP A 132 -6.37 12.79 16.64
N LEU A 133 -6.50 12.89 15.30
CA LEU A 133 -6.11 11.83 14.38
C LEU A 133 -4.58 11.69 14.33
N LYS A 134 -3.84 12.81 14.34
CA LYS A 134 -2.37 12.79 14.50
C LYS A 134 -1.94 12.03 15.76
N ASN A 135 -2.63 12.26 16.88
CA ASN A 135 -2.37 11.54 18.13
C ASN A 135 -2.77 10.06 18.05
N ALA A 136 -3.90 9.73 17.41
CA ALA A 136 -4.33 8.36 17.18
C ALA A 136 -3.31 7.57 16.37
N ILE A 137 -2.85 8.12 15.25
CA ILE A 137 -1.80 7.56 14.39
C ILE A 137 -0.52 7.36 15.20
N LYS A 138 -0.04 8.40 15.90
CA LYS A 138 1.20 8.34 16.69
C LYS A 138 1.12 7.27 17.80
N THR A 139 0.02 7.23 18.53
CA THR A 139 -0.20 6.26 19.62
C THR A 139 -0.21 4.84 19.07
N GLN A 140 -0.98 4.60 18.02
CA GLN A 140 -1.08 3.30 17.37
C GLN A 140 0.26 2.85 16.79
N MET A 141 0.99 3.73 16.10
CA MET A 141 2.31 3.43 15.58
C MET A 141 3.33 3.13 16.69
N THR A 142 3.27 3.82 17.83
CA THR A 142 4.14 3.54 18.99
C THR A 142 3.91 2.13 19.54
N LEU A 143 2.67 1.65 19.55
CA LEU A 143 2.33 0.29 20.00
C LEU A 143 2.77 -0.76 18.98
N THR A 144 2.48 -0.51 17.71
CA THR A 144 2.80 -1.39 16.59
C THR A 144 4.31 -1.58 16.43
N LYS A 145 5.12 -0.51 16.53
CA LYS A 145 6.57 -0.54 16.25
C LYS A 145 7.39 -1.36 17.25
N ARG A 146 6.84 -1.63 18.44
CA ARG A 146 7.48 -2.44 19.49
C ARG A 146 7.34 -3.95 19.24
N GLN A 147 6.36 -4.35 18.43
CA GLN A 147 6.21 -5.74 18.04
C GLN A 147 7.27 -6.09 17.00
N PRO A 148 7.75 -7.35 16.94
CA PRO A 148 8.50 -7.82 15.78
C PRO A 148 7.69 -7.51 14.51
N TYR A 149 8.34 -7.08 13.43
CA TYR A 149 7.64 -6.57 12.24
C TYR A 149 6.55 -7.52 11.72
N CYS A 150 6.80 -8.82 11.77
CA CYS A 150 5.84 -9.86 11.37
C CYS A 150 4.50 -9.87 12.15
N TYR A 151 4.45 -9.25 13.33
CA TYR A 151 3.24 -9.11 14.17
C TYR A 151 2.73 -7.66 14.23
N SER A 152 3.35 -6.76 13.47
CA SER A 152 2.99 -5.35 13.45
C SER A 152 1.75 -5.13 12.58
N THR A 153 0.82 -4.27 13.01
CA THR A 153 -0.31 -3.81 12.20
C THR A 153 -0.02 -2.40 11.67
N VAL A 154 0.26 -2.28 10.38
CA VAL A 154 0.55 -1.02 9.69
C VAL A 154 -0.43 -0.82 8.54
N LEU A 155 -0.88 0.42 8.34
CA LEU A 155 -1.63 0.76 7.14
C LEU A 155 -0.65 0.88 5.97
N GLY A 156 -1.01 0.35 4.82
CA GLY A 156 -0.34 0.60 3.55
C GLY A 156 -1.28 1.25 2.54
N SER A 157 -0.81 1.31 1.30
CA SER A 157 -1.59 1.78 0.15
C SER A 157 -1.27 0.91 -1.06
N HIS A 158 -2.30 0.67 -1.87
CA HIS A 158 -2.14 0.01 -3.17
C HIS A 158 -1.73 1.05 -4.22
N ASN A 159 -0.76 0.69 -5.07
CA ASN A 159 -0.24 1.50 -6.17
C ASN A 159 0.07 2.94 -5.76
N SER A 160 0.89 3.08 -4.71
CA SER A 160 0.93 4.28 -3.86
C SER A 160 1.36 5.54 -4.60
N ALA A 161 2.19 5.39 -5.65
CA ALA A 161 2.69 6.49 -6.46
C ALA A 161 1.88 6.76 -7.73
N ILE A 162 0.88 5.93 -8.08
CA ILE A 162 -0.08 6.20 -9.16
C ILE A 162 -1.13 7.15 -8.60
N SER A 163 -0.70 8.41 -8.42
CA SER A 163 -1.44 9.43 -7.69
C SER A 163 -1.82 10.62 -8.55
N LEU A 164 -3.02 11.17 -8.35
CA LEU A 164 -3.44 12.40 -9.02
C LEU A 164 -2.52 13.59 -8.68
N ALA A 165 -1.88 13.58 -7.51
CA ALA A 165 -0.88 14.58 -7.13
C ALA A 165 0.36 14.60 -8.06
N ASP A 166 0.58 13.52 -8.81
CA ASP A 166 1.65 13.37 -9.79
C ASP A 166 1.11 13.23 -11.23
N GLY A 167 -0.17 13.56 -11.47
CA GLY A 167 -0.78 13.67 -12.80
C GLY A 167 -1.54 12.44 -13.31
N TYR A 168 -1.47 11.31 -12.60
CA TYR A 168 -2.25 10.12 -12.96
C TYR A 168 -3.74 10.45 -12.89
N GLY A 169 -4.53 10.01 -13.86
CA GLY A 169 -5.95 10.37 -13.96
C GLY A 169 -6.24 11.79 -14.44
N ASN A 170 -5.24 12.64 -14.71
CA ASN A 170 -5.49 14.04 -15.11
C ASN A 170 -6.39 14.15 -16.36
N LEU A 171 -6.23 13.23 -17.31
CA LEU A 171 -7.04 13.17 -18.53
C LEU A 171 -8.32 12.34 -18.38
N ASP A 172 -8.66 11.83 -17.19
CA ASP A 172 -9.86 11.01 -17.00
C ASP A 172 -11.15 11.71 -17.48
N PRO A 173 -11.42 12.97 -17.10
CA PRO A 173 -12.64 13.66 -17.56
C PRO A 173 -12.61 13.96 -19.06
N TYR A 174 -11.43 14.03 -19.67
CA TYR A 174 -11.30 14.16 -21.12
C TYR A 174 -11.69 12.86 -21.80
N PHE A 175 -11.09 11.74 -21.37
CA PHE A 175 -11.34 10.44 -21.97
C PHE A 175 -12.76 9.92 -21.73
N GLN A 176 -13.33 10.19 -20.56
CA GLN A 176 -14.71 9.82 -20.22
C GLN A 176 -15.72 10.39 -21.22
N GLN A 177 -15.46 11.57 -21.80
CA GLN A 177 -16.37 12.17 -22.78
C GLN A 177 -16.54 11.29 -24.02
N TYR A 178 -15.52 10.50 -24.41
CA TYR A 178 -15.59 9.65 -25.58
C TYR A 178 -16.67 8.57 -25.49
N PHE A 179 -17.11 8.19 -24.29
CA PHE A 179 -18.19 7.21 -24.11
C PHE A 179 -19.52 7.63 -24.73
N LYS A 180 -19.73 8.95 -24.94
CA LYS A 180 -20.93 9.47 -25.63
C LYS A 180 -21.03 9.04 -27.10
N TRP A 181 -19.91 8.60 -27.70
CA TRP A 181 -19.80 8.13 -29.07
C TRP A 181 -19.62 6.60 -29.16
N ILE A 182 -19.75 5.85 -28.06
CA ILE A 182 -19.63 4.38 -28.06
C ILE A 182 -20.99 3.79 -27.72
N LYS A 183 -21.60 3.04 -28.65
CA LYS A 183 -23.00 2.56 -28.53
C LYS A 183 -23.25 1.64 -27.34
N TRP A 184 -22.26 0.83 -27.00
CA TRP A 184 -22.36 -0.22 -26.00
C TRP A 184 -21.86 0.22 -24.61
N VAL A 185 -21.46 1.50 -24.47
CA VAL A 185 -21.02 2.09 -23.20
C VAL A 185 -22.04 3.14 -22.77
N SER A 186 -22.35 3.19 -21.47
CA SER A 186 -23.13 4.31 -20.92
C SER A 186 -22.37 5.62 -21.10
N SER A 187 -23.04 6.70 -21.52
CA SER A 187 -22.42 8.03 -21.61
C SER A 187 -21.87 8.53 -20.28
N ASP A 188 -22.43 8.03 -19.17
CA ASP A 188 -22.05 8.37 -17.79
C ASP A 188 -21.14 7.29 -17.17
N ALA A 189 -20.62 6.36 -17.98
CA ALA A 189 -19.68 5.35 -17.51
C ALA A 189 -18.46 6.04 -16.88
N LYS A 190 -18.00 5.45 -15.78
CA LYS A 190 -16.99 6.04 -14.91
C LYS A 190 -15.60 5.77 -15.49
N PHE A 191 -14.75 6.78 -15.57
CA PHE A 191 -13.34 6.61 -15.95
C PHE A 191 -12.48 7.22 -14.86
N GLU A 192 -11.80 6.36 -14.10
CA GLU A 192 -10.97 6.75 -12.97
C GLU A 192 -9.76 5.83 -12.94
N THR A 193 -8.60 6.41 -13.23
CA THR A 193 -7.38 5.64 -13.48
C THR A 193 -6.24 6.00 -12.51
N ASP A 194 -6.52 6.88 -11.54
CA ASP A 194 -5.70 7.17 -10.38
C ASP A 194 -6.06 6.25 -9.19
N ASN A 195 -5.08 5.51 -8.65
CA ASN A 195 -5.25 4.70 -7.45
C ASN A 195 -5.31 5.58 -6.20
N GLN A 196 -4.44 6.60 -6.15
CA GLN A 196 -4.34 7.54 -5.05
C GLN A 196 -4.63 8.97 -5.51
N ILE A 197 -5.08 9.80 -4.57
CA ILE A 197 -5.27 11.24 -4.83
C ILE A 197 -4.12 12.05 -4.24
N LEU A 198 -3.58 11.56 -3.12
CA LEU A 198 -2.57 12.24 -2.33
C LEU A 198 -1.16 11.84 -2.74
N SER A 199 -0.20 12.75 -2.57
CA SER A 199 1.23 12.46 -2.74
C SER A 199 1.73 11.41 -1.75
N LEU A 200 2.87 10.76 -2.03
CA LEU A 200 3.49 9.83 -1.08
C LEU A 200 3.78 10.51 0.26
N THR A 201 4.23 11.77 0.27
CA THR A 201 4.48 12.55 1.49
C THR A 201 3.23 12.67 2.34
N ASP A 202 2.08 12.98 1.72
CA ASP A 202 0.80 13.11 2.42
C ASP A 202 0.31 11.75 2.95
N GLN A 203 0.45 10.67 2.15
CA GLN A 203 0.17 9.31 2.59
C GLN A 203 1.02 8.90 3.81
N LEU A 204 2.32 9.21 3.80
CA LEU A 204 3.23 8.93 4.92
C LEU A 204 2.89 9.76 6.17
N ASN A 205 2.50 11.03 6.00
CA ASN A 205 2.01 11.89 7.09
C ASN A 205 0.71 11.36 7.71
N LEU A 206 -0.10 10.65 6.94
CA LEU A 206 -1.30 9.94 7.39
C LEU A 206 -1.00 8.61 8.10
N GLY A 207 0.28 8.24 8.26
CA GLY A 207 0.68 7.08 9.05
C GLY A 207 0.90 5.80 8.27
N LEU A 208 0.87 5.84 6.94
CA LEU A 208 1.15 4.67 6.11
C LEU A 208 2.62 4.28 6.20
N ARG A 209 2.92 2.98 6.30
CA ARG A 209 4.30 2.45 6.43
C ARG A 209 4.65 1.28 5.51
N ASN A 210 3.69 0.85 4.69
CA ASN A 210 3.89 -0.12 3.61
C ASN A 210 3.43 0.56 2.31
N VAL A 211 4.36 0.92 1.45
CA VAL A 211 4.07 1.66 0.20
C VAL A 211 4.44 0.80 -1.00
N GLU A 212 3.56 0.75 -1.99
CA GLU A 212 3.72 0.01 -3.24
C GLU A 212 4.10 0.97 -4.38
N LEU A 213 5.10 0.58 -5.17
CA LEU A 213 5.60 1.31 -6.33
C LEU A 213 5.63 0.37 -7.53
N ASP A 214 4.65 0.48 -8.42
CA ASP A 214 4.55 -0.29 -9.67
C ASP A 214 5.69 0.12 -10.60
N THR A 215 6.75 -0.68 -10.62
CA THR A 215 8.04 -0.26 -11.15
C THR A 215 8.29 -0.93 -12.48
N HIS A 216 8.21 -0.15 -13.56
CA HIS A 216 8.39 -0.63 -14.92
C HIS A 216 9.46 0.15 -15.67
N TRP A 217 10.08 -0.50 -16.65
CA TRP A 217 11.05 0.15 -17.52
C TRP A 217 10.36 0.69 -18.77
N VAL A 218 10.17 2.00 -18.82
CA VAL A 218 9.37 2.65 -19.86
C VAL A 218 10.16 3.77 -20.48
N GLN A 219 10.29 3.74 -21.82
CA GLN A 219 10.98 4.78 -22.59
C GLN A 219 12.42 5.05 -22.10
N GLY A 220 13.13 3.98 -21.71
CA GLY A 220 14.54 4.04 -21.33
C GLY A 220 14.81 4.49 -19.89
N SER A 221 13.82 4.45 -19.00
CA SER A 221 13.99 4.79 -17.57
C SER A 221 13.05 3.96 -16.71
N LEU A 222 13.39 3.79 -15.43
CA LEU A 222 12.45 3.22 -14.46
C LEU A 222 11.39 4.27 -14.09
N ARG A 223 10.13 3.89 -14.26
CA ARG A 223 8.96 4.73 -14.02
C ARG A 223 7.95 4.02 -13.15
N ILE A 224 7.13 4.83 -12.51
CA ILE A 224 5.90 4.39 -11.87
C ILE A 224 4.84 4.27 -12.96
N ALA A 225 4.29 3.08 -13.17
CA ALA A 225 3.35 2.86 -14.25
C ALA A 225 2.38 1.73 -13.89
N HIS A 226 1.08 1.94 -14.16
CA HIS A 226 0.11 0.87 -14.03
C HIS A 226 0.05 0.09 -15.33
N CYS A 227 0.59 -1.12 -15.35
CA CYS A 227 0.76 -1.89 -16.58
C CYS A 227 0.34 -3.35 -16.42
N GLY A 228 0.12 -4.01 -17.55
CA GLY A 228 -0.09 -5.46 -17.59
C GLY A 228 -1.54 -5.91 -17.42
N GLY A 229 -1.71 -7.23 -17.21
CA GLY A 229 -3.02 -7.88 -17.09
C GLY A 229 -3.58 -8.50 -18.37
N LEU A 230 -2.77 -8.62 -19.44
CA LEU A 230 -3.17 -9.19 -20.74
C LEU A 230 -2.44 -10.49 -21.09
N HIS A 231 -2.27 -11.39 -20.11
CA HIS A 231 -1.63 -12.70 -20.32
C HIS A 231 -2.45 -13.61 -21.24
N SER A 232 -2.00 -13.77 -22.48
CA SER A 232 -2.58 -14.68 -23.48
C SER A 232 -1.58 -14.96 -24.62
N ASP A 233 -2.03 -15.60 -25.72
CA ASP A 233 -1.29 -15.82 -26.98
C ASP A 233 -0.70 -14.52 -27.60
N PHE A 234 -0.98 -13.35 -27.01
CA PHE A 234 -0.40 -12.05 -27.33
C PHE A 234 1.11 -11.96 -27.14
N ASP A 235 1.73 -12.75 -26.26
CA ASP A 235 3.18 -12.68 -25.99
C ASP A 235 4.02 -12.87 -27.27
N ILE A 236 3.65 -13.85 -28.10
CA ILE A 236 4.36 -14.15 -29.35
C ILE A 236 4.22 -13.00 -30.34
N LEU A 237 3.04 -12.36 -30.39
CA LEU A 237 2.79 -11.21 -31.25
C LEU A 237 3.65 -10.02 -30.81
N ILE A 238 3.64 -9.68 -29.53
CA ILE A 238 4.41 -8.54 -28.99
C ILE A 238 5.92 -8.78 -29.18
N GLN A 239 6.42 -9.97 -28.89
CA GLN A 239 7.83 -10.33 -29.14
C GLN A 239 8.19 -10.20 -30.63
N SER A 240 7.29 -10.60 -31.53
CA SER A 240 7.49 -10.46 -32.98
C SER A 240 7.55 -8.99 -33.41
N ILE A 241 6.69 -8.12 -32.84
CA ILE A 241 6.69 -6.68 -33.09
C ILE A 241 8.02 -6.06 -32.61
N ASN A 242 8.50 -6.40 -31.40
CA ASN A 242 9.78 -5.93 -30.89
C ASN A 242 10.94 -6.27 -31.84
N VAL A 243 10.98 -7.51 -32.35
CA VAL A 243 12.01 -7.95 -33.31
C VAL A 243 11.91 -7.14 -34.60
N ILE A 244 10.71 -6.95 -35.15
CA ILE A 244 10.50 -6.17 -36.36
C ILE A 244 10.92 -4.71 -36.15
N ALA A 245 10.51 -4.08 -35.05
CA ALA A 245 10.85 -2.70 -34.72
C ALA A 245 12.38 -2.53 -34.57
N LYS A 246 13.05 -3.48 -33.91
CA LYS A 246 14.52 -3.55 -33.84
C LYS A 246 15.17 -3.69 -35.22
N LEU A 247 14.62 -4.53 -36.10
CA LEU A 247 15.10 -4.68 -37.49
C LEU A 247 14.90 -3.40 -38.32
N LEU A 248 13.89 -2.60 -37.99
CA LEU A 248 13.59 -1.31 -38.63
C LEU A 248 14.37 -0.13 -38.03
N GLY A 249 15.28 -0.36 -37.08
CA GLY A 249 16.09 0.69 -36.46
C GLY A 249 15.35 1.48 -35.37
N HIS A 250 14.19 1.00 -34.94
CA HIS A 250 13.37 1.58 -33.88
C HIS A 250 13.16 0.53 -32.80
N PRO A 251 14.20 0.16 -32.02
CA PRO A 251 14.04 -0.86 -30.99
C PRO A 251 13.00 -0.38 -29.97
N ILE A 252 11.90 -1.12 -29.86
CA ILE A 252 10.91 -0.95 -28.80
C ILE A 252 11.04 -2.11 -27.81
N GLN A 253 10.63 -1.88 -26.57
CA GLN A 253 10.64 -2.87 -25.50
C GLN A 253 9.23 -2.98 -24.95
N TRP A 254 8.40 -3.77 -25.65
CA TRP A 254 7.05 -4.09 -25.21
C TRP A 254 6.96 -5.57 -24.81
N ASP A 255 6.10 -5.86 -23.87
CA ASP A 255 5.60 -7.19 -23.55
C ASP A 255 4.16 -7.03 -23.05
N THR A 256 3.46 -8.13 -22.79
CA THR A 256 2.08 -8.09 -22.31
C THR A 256 1.93 -7.37 -20.97
N GLU A 257 3.02 -7.25 -20.22
CA GLU A 257 3.08 -6.58 -18.91
C GLU A 257 3.37 -5.09 -19.01
N THR A 258 3.92 -4.63 -20.12
CA THR A 258 4.15 -3.21 -20.39
C THR A 258 3.14 -2.62 -21.36
N VAL A 259 2.25 -3.44 -21.92
CA VAL A 259 1.00 -2.94 -22.50
C VAL A 259 0.19 -2.26 -21.39
N GLY A 260 -0.16 -1.00 -21.64
CA GLY A 260 -0.75 -0.11 -20.64
C GLY A 260 0.25 0.79 -19.92
N CYS A 261 1.56 0.53 -20.04
CA CYS A 261 2.58 1.55 -19.82
C CYS A 261 2.66 2.51 -21.03
N ASP A 262 2.64 1.96 -22.25
CA ASP A 262 2.72 2.69 -23.51
C ASP A 262 1.82 2.03 -24.59
N PRO A 263 0.66 2.62 -24.91
CA PRO A 263 0.09 3.84 -24.33
C PRO A 263 -0.32 3.64 -22.87
N SER A 264 -0.30 4.72 -22.08
CA SER A 264 -0.68 4.68 -20.67
C SER A 264 -2.17 4.36 -20.46
N LEU A 265 -2.49 3.44 -19.56
CA LEU A 265 -3.85 3.24 -19.05
C LEU A 265 -4.22 4.18 -17.91
N SER A 266 -3.26 4.95 -17.37
CA SER A 266 -3.48 5.83 -16.22
C SER A 266 -3.80 7.29 -16.60
N SER A 267 -4.32 7.51 -17.81
CA SER A 267 -4.73 8.84 -18.30
C SER A 267 -3.68 9.94 -18.11
N ILE A 268 -2.41 9.57 -18.31
CA ILE A 268 -1.25 10.45 -18.26
C ILE A 268 -0.36 10.16 -19.46
N PRO A 269 0.25 11.17 -20.11
CA PRO A 269 1.21 10.92 -21.17
C PRO A 269 2.36 10.01 -20.69
N VAL A 270 2.80 9.08 -21.55
CA VAL A 270 3.81 8.06 -21.20
C VAL A 270 5.11 8.68 -20.69
N LEU A 271 5.57 9.76 -21.32
CA LEU A 271 6.80 10.45 -20.94
C LEU A 271 6.66 11.28 -19.65
N GLU A 272 5.42 11.54 -19.21
CA GLU A 272 5.10 12.25 -17.97
C GLU A 272 4.84 11.30 -16.79
N GLN A 273 4.72 9.98 -17.02
CA GLN A 273 4.71 8.99 -15.93
C GLN A 273 5.92 9.20 -15.03
N ARG A 274 5.68 9.24 -13.72
CA ARG A 274 6.66 9.64 -12.73
C ARG A 274 7.90 8.73 -12.77
N LEU A 275 9.09 9.32 -12.67
CA LEU A 275 10.32 8.52 -12.53
C LEU A 275 10.36 7.82 -11.18
N LEU A 276 10.85 6.57 -11.15
CA LEU A 276 11.06 5.84 -9.90
C LEU A 276 11.97 6.64 -8.94
N HIS A 277 13.07 7.18 -9.45
CA HIS A 277 13.98 8.04 -8.69
C HIS A 277 13.25 9.18 -7.96
N ASP A 278 12.27 9.84 -8.61
CA ASP A 278 11.53 10.94 -7.99
C ASP A 278 10.58 10.45 -6.90
N ALA A 279 9.96 9.27 -7.07
CA ALA A 279 9.17 8.60 -6.03
C ALA A 279 10.03 8.25 -4.80
N LEU A 280 11.17 7.60 -5.03
CA LEU A 280 12.11 7.23 -3.98
C LEU A 280 12.71 8.46 -3.28
N SER A 281 13.01 9.53 -4.01
CA SER A 281 13.55 10.78 -3.47
C SER A 281 12.54 11.50 -2.57
N GLU A 282 11.26 11.47 -2.92
CA GLU A 282 10.20 12.01 -2.05
C GLU A 282 10.14 11.26 -0.72
N VAL A 283 10.11 9.93 -0.75
CA VAL A 283 10.09 9.10 0.47
C VAL A 283 11.37 9.34 1.29
N ARG A 284 12.51 9.48 0.62
CA ARG A 284 13.79 9.79 1.26
C ARG A 284 13.74 11.12 2.01
N ALA A 285 13.26 12.17 1.33
CA ALA A 285 13.14 13.50 1.93
C ALA A 285 12.23 13.47 3.17
N TRP A 286 11.13 12.71 3.13
CA TRP A 286 10.26 12.52 4.28
C TRP A 286 10.97 11.79 5.44
N LEU A 287 11.73 10.73 5.16
CA LEU A 287 12.50 9.99 6.18
C LEU A 287 13.61 10.84 6.82
N ASP A 288 14.19 11.78 6.07
CA ASP A 288 15.26 12.67 6.53
C ASP A 288 14.77 13.80 7.44
N SER A 289 13.47 14.10 7.43
CA SER A 289 12.90 15.10 8.32
C SER A 289 13.09 14.73 9.80
N PRO A 290 13.52 15.66 10.67
CA PRO A 290 13.78 15.38 12.09
C PRO A 290 12.57 14.78 12.84
N GLU A 291 11.36 15.21 12.50
CA GLU A 291 10.11 14.69 13.07
C GLU A 291 9.87 13.20 12.77
N ASN A 292 10.50 12.69 11.71
CA ASN A 292 10.36 11.31 11.23
C ASN A 292 11.58 10.45 11.58
N ALA A 293 12.53 10.93 12.41
CA ALA A 293 13.74 10.18 12.76
C ALA A 293 13.45 8.80 13.40
N GLY A 294 12.28 8.63 14.02
CA GLY A 294 11.80 7.38 14.61
C GLY A 294 11.04 6.46 13.65
N GLU A 295 11.11 6.70 12.34
CA GLU A 295 10.30 6.01 11.33
C GLU A 295 11.07 4.92 10.58
N PHE A 296 10.35 3.84 10.27
CA PHE A 296 10.80 2.74 9.43
C PHE A 296 9.73 2.43 8.39
N LEU A 297 10.13 2.16 7.15
CA LEU A 297 9.22 1.90 6.02
C LEU A 297 9.56 0.59 5.31
N VAL A 298 8.53 -0.06 4.77
CA VAL A 298 8.68 -1.09 3.74
C VAL A 298 8.19 -0.52 2.42
N ILE A 299 9.08 -0.54 1.43
CA ILE A 299 8.78 -0.16 0.04
C ILE A 299 8.71 -1.45 -0.77
N TYR A 300 7.51 -1.74 -1.26
CA TYR A 300 7.22 -2.87 -2.15
C TYR A 300 7.27 -2.37 -3.59
N PHE A 301 8.11 -3.00 -4.41
CA PHE A 301 8.08 -2.84 -5.85
C PHE A 301 7.15 -3.91 -6.41
N ASP A 302 6.02 -3.48 -6.99
CA ASP A 302 5.22 -4.39 -7.82
C ASP A 302 5.86 -4.39 -9.21
N ASP A 303 6.93 -5.16 -9.32
CA ASP A 303 7.75 -5.30 -10.51
C ASP A 303 7.67 -6.72 -11.07
N GLN A 304 8.02 -6.86 -12.34
CA GLN A 304 7.88 -8.11 -13.08
C GLN A 304 9.23 -8.65 -13.56
N ILE A 305 9.22 -9.86 -14.11
CA ILE A 305 10.43 -10.54 -14.62
C ILE A 305 11.04 -9.85 -15.85
N ASP A 306 10.30 -8.93 -16.48
CA ASP A 306 10.73 -8.10 -17.60
C ASP A 306 11.98 -7.27 -17.27
N LEU A 307 12.09 -6.73 -16.04
CA LEU A 307 13.27 -5.97 -15.63
C LEU A 307 14.56 -6.82 -15.73
N GLN A 308 14.47 -8.11 -15.42
CA GLN A 308 15.58 -9.05 -15.60
C GLN A 308 15.79 -9.38 -17.08
N ALA A 309 14.72 -9.65 -17.82
CA ALA A 309 14.79 -9.95 -19.25
C ALA A 309 15.45 -8.81 -20.04
N TRP A 310 15.22 -7.57 -19.63
CA TRP A 310 15.78 -6.36 -20.26
C TRP A 310 17.12 -5.93 -19.67
N GLY A 311 17.61 -6.62 -18.64
CA GLY A 311 18.92 -6.36 -18.03
C GLY A 311 18.99 -5.09 -17.19
N VAL A 312 17.85 -4.59 -16.69
CA VAL A 312 17.73 -3.30 -16.00
C VAL A 312 17.59 -3.42 -14.48
N VAL A 313 17.63 -4.62 -13.91
CA VAL A 313 17.68 -4.84 -12.45
C VAL A 313 18.85 -4.07 -11.81
N SER A 314 20.01 -3.99 -12.48
CA SER A 314 21.14 -3.21 -11.96
C SER A 314 20.87 -1.70 -11.91
N THR A 315 20.02 -1.19 -12.79
CA THR A 315 19.56 0.20 -12.77
C THR A 315 18.68 0.45 -11.54
N LEU A 316 17.74 -0.45 -11.23
CA LEU A 316 16.90 -0.38 -10.02
C LEU A 316 17.75 -0.28 -8.75
N LEU A 317 18.74 -1.17 -8.61
CA LEU A 317 19.65 -1.17 -7.46
C LEU A 317 20.50 0.10 -7.39
N THR A 318 20.91 0.63 -8.55
CA THR A 318 21.69 1.87 -8.63
C THR A 318 20.85 3.07 -8.20
N GLU A 319 19.59 3.17 -8.63
CA GLU A 319 18.69 4.24 -8.21
C GLU A 319 18.45 4.19 -6.70
N ILE A 320 18.19 3.01 -6.13
CA ILE A 320 18.05 2.84 -4.67
C ILE A 320 19.30 3.31 -3.93
N LEU A 321 20.48 2.79 -4.30
CA LEU A 321 21.74 3.13 -3.60
C LEU A 321 22.18 4.58 -3.81
N SER A 322 21.71 5.25 -4.86
CA SER A 322 21.98 6.67 -5.08
C SER A 322 21.26 7.57 -4.07
N LEU A 323 20.16 7.09 -3.49
CA LEU A 323 19.30 7.84 -2.56
C LEU A 323 19.38 7.33 -1.12
N TYR A 324 19.60 6.03 -0.94
CA TYR A 324 19.60 5.38 0.37
C TYR A 324 20.99 4.81 0.69
N PRO A 325 21.69 5.35 1.70
CA PRO A 325 22.92 4.76 2.19
C PRO A 325 22.68 3.32 2.65
N ALA A 326 23.55 2.39 2.28
CA ALA A 326 23.39 0.96 2.53
C ALA A 326 23.21 0.65 4.04
N GLU A 327 23.83 1.43 4.92
CA GLU A 327 23.69 1.31 6.37
C GLU A 327 22.27 1.58 6.86
N GLN A 328 21.46 2.34 6.12
CA GLN A 328 20.07 2.65 6.46
C GLN A 328 19.08 1.63 5.88
N ILE A 329 19.53 0.72 5.02
CA ILE A 329 18.69 -0.32 4.42
C ILE A 329 18.78 -1.58 5.28
N PHE A 330 17.65 -2.11 5.70
CA PHE A 330 17.57 -3.47 6.24
C PHE A 330 17.55 -4.45 5.08
N THR A 331 18.52 -5.36 5.05
CA THR A 331 18.79 -6.27 3.92
C THR A 331 18.61 -7.73 4.29
N PRO A 332 18.53 -8.65 3.30
CA PRO A 332 18.54 -10.09 3.56
C PRO A 332 19.72 -10.58 4.42
N ALA A 333 20.90 -9.97 4.24
CA ALA A 333 22.07 -10.27 5.06
C ALA A 333 21.90 -9.84 6.53
N ASP A 334 21.28 -8.69 6.78
CA ASP A 334 20.97 -8.23 8.14
C ASP A 334 19.98 -9.19 8.83
N LEU A 335 18.98 -9.71 8.11
CA LEU A 335 18.04 -10.69 8.64
C LEU A 335 18.72 -12.00 9.06
N LEU A 336 19.70 -12.47 8.29
CA LEU A 336 20.51 -13.64 8.67
C LEU A 336 21.31 -13.38 9.95
N VAL A 337 21.87 -12.17 10.10
CA VAL A 337 22.57 -11.77 11.34
C VAL A 337 21.61 -11.68 12.53
N ALA A 338 20.35 -11.31 12.30
CA ALA A 338 19.28 -11.33 13.30
C ALA A 338 18.73 -12.75 13.59
N GLY A 339 19.36 -13.81 13.06
CA GLY A 339 18.95 -15.19 13.31
C GLY A 339 17.72 -15.63 12.51
N GLY A 340 17.40 -14.93 11.40
CA GLY A 340 16.24 -15.24 10.57
C GLY A 340 14.91 -14.76 11.14
N VAL A 341 14.93 -14.02 12.25
CA VAL A 341 13.74 -13.44 12.87
C VAL A 341 13.74 -11.94 12.60
N TRP A 342 12.63 -11.43 12.06
CA TRP A 342 12.45 -10.01 11.83
C TRP A 342 12.44 -9.23 13.15
N PRO A 343 13.33 -8.25 13.34
CA PRO A 343 13.29 -7.37 14.49
C PRO A 343 12.01 -6.51 14.50
N SER A 344 11.75 -5.86 15.63
CA SER A 344 10.76 -4.79 15.72
C SER A 344 11.23 -3.54 14.96
N MET A 345 10.31 -2.69 14.55
CA MET A 345 10.66 -1.43 13.88
C MET A 345 11.52 -0.53 14.78
N ASP A 346 11.25 -0.51 16.08
CA ASP A 346 12.08 0.24 17.04
C ASP A 346 13.52 -0.29 17.10
N GLN A 347 13.71 -1.62 17.05
CA GLN A 347 15.04 -2.23 16.99
C GLN A 347 15.75 -1.91 15.67
N LEU A 348 15.03 -1.89 14.55
CA LEU A 348 15.57 -1.51 13.24
C LEU A 348 16.06 -0.07 13.26
N VAL A 349 15.23 0.87 13.72
CA VAL A 349 15.59 2.29 13.86
C VAL A 349 16.77 2.47 14.81
N ALA A 350 16.77 1.79 15.96
CA ALA A 350 17.90 1.83 16.90
C ALA A 350 19.21 1.29 16.31
N ALA A 351 19.13 0.36 15.36
CA ALA A 351 20.27 -0.14 14.59
C ALA A 351 20.65 0.75 13.40
N GLY A 352 20.02 1.91 13.24
CA GLY A 352 20.26 2.85 12.13
C GLY A 352 19.52 2.51 10.84
N LYS A 353 18.70 1.45 10.82
CA LYS A 353 17.89 1.04 9.67
C LYS A 353 16.62 1.89 9.58
N ARG A 354 16.27 2.36 8.39
CA ARG A 354 15.13 3.26 8.13
C ARG A 354 14.20 2.74 7.05
N VAL A 355 14.66 1.82 6.19
CA VAL A 355 13.87 1.28 5.09
C VAL A 355 14.22 -0.19 4.82
N SER A 356 13.24 -0.96 4.35
CA SER A 356 13.43 -2.25 3.69
C SER A 356 12.79 -2.19 2.31
N PHE A 357 13.45 -2.79 1.33
CA PHE A 357 12.94 -2.92 -0.03
C PHE A 357 12.47 -4.35 -0.28
N THR A 358 11.35 -4.49 -0.98
CA THR A 358 10.71 -5.76 -1.29
C THR A 358 10.34 -5.79 -2.75
N SER A 359 10.55 -6.91 -3.42
CA SER A 359 10.27 -7.13 -4.83
C SER A 359 9.08 -8.09 -4.99
N GLY A 360 8.20 -7.82 -5.95
CA GLY A 360 7.18 -8.76 -6.40
C GLY A 360 7.79 -9.95 -7.12
N THR A 361 8.94 -9.71 -7.77
CA THR A 361 9.70 -10.72 -8.51
C THR A 361 11.03 -11.10 -7.82
N ASP A 362 11.35 -12.40 -7.76
CA ASP A 362 12.67 -12.88 -7.33
C ASP A 362 13.71 -12.82 -8.46
N TYR A 363 14.53 -11.76 -8.50
CA TYR A 363 15.67 -11.65 -9.42
C TYR A 363 16.92 -12.44 -8.97
N GLY A 364 16.79 -13.26 -7.93
CA GLY A 364 17.84 -14.10 -7.39
C GLY A 364 19.02 -13.29 -6.82
N THR A 365 20.24 -13.75 -7.13
CA THR A 365 21.47 -13.15 -6.57
C THR A 365 21.71 -11.72 -7.02
N ALA A 366 21.04 -11.25 -8.08
CA ALA A 366 21.16 -9.88 -8.55
C ALA A 366 20.61 -8.87 -7.52
N MET A 367 19.43 -9.15 -6.94
CA MET A 367 18.76 -8.23 -6.01
C MET A 367 19.05 -8.50 -4.52
N ALA A 368 19.41 -9.75 -4.19
CA ALA A 368 19.60 -10.23 -2.82
C ALA A 368 20.51 -9.37 -1.90
N PRO A 369 21.47 -8.56 -2.39
CA PRO A 369 22.23 -7.67 -1.52
C PRO A 369 21.41 -6.56 -0.86
N ILE A 370 20.27 -6.16 -1.43
CA ILE A 370 19.52 -4.96 -1.01
C ILE A 370 18.03 -5.25 -0.84
N ILE A 371 17.45 -6.00 -1.77
CA ILE A 371 16.01 -6.20 -1.87
C ILE A 371 15.66 -7.62 -1.42
N PHE A 372 14.59 -7.73 -0.63
CA PHE A 372 13.99 -9.01 -0.29
C PHE A 372 13.06 -9.48 -1.40
N ASP A 373 13.07 -10.78 -1.69
CA ASP A 373 11.91 -11.38 -2.33
C ASP A 373 10.72 -11.33 -1.35
N ARG A 374 9.52 -11.05 -1.85
CA ARG A 374 8.31 -10.93 -1.02
C ARG A 374 8.09 -12.13 -0.10
N SER A 375 8.36 -13.36 -0.57
CA SER A 375 8.16 -14.57 0.24
C SER A 375 9.11 -14.67 1.45
N GLN A 376 10.22 -13.95 1.44
CA GLN A 376 11.21 -13.91 2.53
C GLN A 376 10.78 -13.00 3.69
N ILE A 377 9.73 -12.19 3.49
CA ILE A 377 9.23 -11.26 4.50
C ILE A 377 8.08 -11.89 5.25
N CYS A 378 8.39 -12.56 6.37
CA CYS A 378 7.36 -13.10 7.26
C CYS A 378 6.32 -13.96 6.51
N GLY A 379 6.72 -14.72 5.48
CA GLY A 379 5.80 -15.51 4.66
C GLY A 379 4.64 -14.71 4.04
N TRP A 380 4.89 -13.45 3.65
CA TRP A 380 3.90 -12.54 3.07
C TRP A 380 2.96 -13.21 2.07
N VAL A 381 1.66 -13.00 2.26
CA VAL A 381 0.58 -13.41 1.36
C VAL A 381 -0.37 -12.25 1.05
N GLU A 382 -1.01 -12.32 -0.11
CA GLU A 382 -1.99 -11.34 -0.56
C GLU A 382 -3.35 -11.98 -0.84
N PRO A 383 -4.13 -12.27 0.21
CA PRO A 383 -5.45 -12.83 0.02
C PRO A 383 -6.40 -11.77 -0.57
N SER A 384 -7.33 -12.22 -1.42
CA SER A 384 -8.41 -11.37 -1.92
C SER A 384 -9.29 -10.87 -0.76
N LEU A 385 -9.72 -9.62 -0.81
CA LEU A 385 -10.61 -9.06 0.20
C LEU A 385 -11.96 -9.77 0.26
N GLU A 386 -12.45 -10.32 -0.85
CA GLU A 386 -13.67 -11.15 -0.89
C GLU A 386 -13.59 -12.38 0.03
N GLN A 387 -12.37 -12.87 0.23
CA GLN A 387 -12.13 -14.03 1.08
C GLN A 387 -12.06 -13.65 2.56
N LEU A 388 -11.99 -12.37 2.92
CA LEU A 388 -11.87 -11.93 4.31
C LEU A 388 -13.22 -11.52 4.89
N LEU A 389 -13.68 -12.29 5.89
CA LEU A 389 -14.86 -11.95 6.68
C LEU A 389 -14.44 -11.14 7.91
N GLY A 390 -14.87 -9.88 7.98
CA GLY A 390 -14.63 -8.99 9.11
C GLY A 390 -15.33 -9.43 10.42
N GLU A 391 -15.23 -8.58 11.44
CA GLU A 391 -15.88 -8.76 12.75
C GLU A 391 -17.40 -8.95 12.59
N PRO A 392 -18.05 -9.88 13.32
CA PRO A 392 -17.53 -10.74 14.40
C PRO A 392 -16.92 -12.07 13.94
N THR A 393 -17.00 -12.40 12.64
CA THR A 393 -16.63 -13.71 12.13
C THR A 393 -15.11 -13.91 12.12
N CYS A 394 -14.35 -12.91 11.66
CA CYS A 394 -12.88 -12.94 11.59
C CYS A 394 -12.33 -14.25 11.01
N ALA A 395 -12.85 -14.65 9.84
CA ALA A 395 -12.49 -15.89 9.18
C ALA A 395 -12.26 -15.68 7.68
N GLU A 396 -11.64 -16.66 7.04
CA GLU A 396 -11.47 -16.70 5.59
C GLU A 396 -12.59 -17.55 4.94
N ALA A 397 -13.25 -17.03 3.91
CA ALA A 397 -14.20 -17.79 3.11
C ALA A 397 -13.44 -18.77 2.19
N GLY A 398 -13.89 -20.03 2.10
CA GLY A 398 -13.35 -21.00 1.14
C GLY A 398 -12.16 -21.86 1.61
N GLY A 399 -11.73 -21.76 2.87
CA GLY A 399 -10.85 -22.76 3.48
C GLY A 399 -9.36 -22.70 3.08
N TYR A 400 -8.83 -21.52 2.77
CA TYR A 400 -7.38 -21.33 2.69
C TYR A 400 -6.73 -21.74 4.03
N ALA A 401 -5.65 -22.54 3.93
CA ALA A 401 -5.20 -23.42 5.01
C ALA A 401 -4.37 -22.74 6.13
N HIS A 402 -4.55 -21.44 6.39
CA HIS A 402 -3.80 -20.72 7.43
C HIS A 402 -4.53 -20.62 8.79
N GLY A 403 -5.66 -21.33 8.93
CA GLY A 403 -6.31 -21.58 10.22
C GLY A 403 -6.94 -20.33 10.86
N GLY A 404 -7.27 -19.30 10.08
CA GLY A 404 -7.97 -18.10 10.56
C GLY A 404 -7.17 -17.23 11.54
N LYS A 405 -5.84 -17.31 11.49
CA LYS A 405 -4.95 -16.58 12.41
C LYS A 405 -4.26 -15.41 11.72
N THR A 406 -5.01 -14.33 11.50
CA THR A 406 -4.40 -13.00 11.39
C THR A 406 -3.50 -12.73 12.63
N LEU A 407 -2.38 -12.04 12.41
CA LEU A 407 -1.32 -11.82 13.42
C LEU A 407 -0.65 -13.13 13.92
N SER A 408 -0.45 -14.10 13.02
CA SER A 408 0.28 -15.35 13.29
C SER A 408 1.81 -15.21 13.20
N GLY A 409 2.32 -14.02 12.87
CA GLY A 409 3.70 -13.82 12.43
C GLY A 409 3.83 -13.91 10.91
N GLN A 410 2.71 -14.00 10.20
CA GLN A 410 2.64 -13.88 8.75
C GLN A 410 2.15 -12.48 8.36
N ILE A 411 2.70 -11.91 7.28
CA ILE A 411 2.16 -10.67 6.68
C ILE A 411 0.99 -11.03 5.75
N PHE A 412 -0.17 -10.44 6.03
CA PHE A 412 -1.36 -10.48 5.17
C PHE A 412 -1.54 -9.07 4.62
N ARG A 413 -1.05 -8.85 3.39
CA ARG A 413 -1.27 -7.62 2.67
C ARG A 413 -2.50 -7.76 1.81
N THR A 414 -3.57 -7.07 2.16
CA THR A 414 -4.80 -7.09 1.36
C THR A 414 -4.99 -5.75 0.72
N ILE A 415 -5.16 -5.78 -0.60
CA ILE A 415 -5.42 -4.61 -1.42
C ILE A 415 -6.91 -4.51 -1.73
N SER A 416 -7.36 -3.31 -2.08
CA SER A 416 -8.62 -3.11 -2.81
C SER A 416 -8.37 -2.10 -3.91
N CYS A 417 -8.91 -2.35 -5.09
CA CYS A 417 -8.73 -1.48 -6.24
C CYS A 417 -10.01 -0.68 -6.55
N GLU A 418 -9.90 0.63 -6.75
CA GLU A 418 -11.02 1.53 -7.04
C GLU A 418 -11.01 2.09 -8.47
N LEU A 419 -10.18 1.52 -9.35
CA LEU A 419 -10.07 1.94 -10.75
C LEU A 419 -11.30 1.55 -11.58
N TYR A 420 -11.64 2.39 -12.56
CA TYR A 420 -12.71 2.15 -13.53
C TYR A 420 -12.25 2.54 -14.93
N TYR A 421 -12.45 1.64 -15.88
CA TYR A 421 -12.14 1.83 -17.30
C TYR A 421 -13.43 1.87 -18.12
N GLY A 422 -14.33 2.80 -17.78
CA GLY A 422 -15.64 2.93 -18.41
C GLY A 422 -16.61 1.87 -17.90
N PRO A 423 -17.02 0.91 -18.74
CA PRO A 423 -17.88 -0.19 -18.30
C PRO A 423 -17.10 -1.31 -17.59
N PHE A 424 -15.78 -1.23 -17.50
CA PHE A 424 -14.95 -2.24 -16.87
C PHE A 424 -14.52 -1.79 -15.47
N ASN A 425 -14.58 -2.73 -14.52
CA ASN A 425 -14.00 -2.55 -13.19
C ASN A 425 -12.47 -2.80 -13.23
N CYS A 426 -11.80 -2.77 -12.09
CA CYS A 426 -10.35 -2.92 -12.02
C CYS A 426 -9.83 -4.30 -12.49
N ASN A 427 -10.65 -5.35 -12.37
CA ASN A 427 -10.34 -6.69 -12.89
C ASN A 427 -10.75 -6.87 -14.36
N PHE A 428 -11.06 -5.76 -15.07
CA PHE A 428 -11.60 -5.76 -16.42
C PHE A 428 -12.90 -6.56 -16.58
N TYR A 429 -13.71 -6.67 -15.53
CA TYR A 429 -15.02 -7.28 -15.60
C TYR A 429 -16.07 -6.29 -16.08
N TRP A 430 -16.83 -6.73 -17.08
CA TRP A 430 -17.90 -5.98 -17.72
C TRP A 430 -19.04 -5.65 -16.75
N GLN A 431 -19.40 -4.38 -16.62
CA GLN A 431 -20.50 -3.86 -15.82
C GLN A 431 -20.53 -4.41 -14.38
N SER A 432 -19.34 -4.64 -13.82
CA SER A 432 -19.15 -5.03 -12.43
C SER A 432 -18.78 -3.82 -11.58
N ASP A 433 -19.03 -3.90 -10.28
CA ASP A 433 -18.40 -2.99 -9.32
C ASP A 433 -17.04 -3.55 -8.86
N ASN A 434 -16.33 -2.77 -8.05
CA ASN A 434 -15.06 -3.15 -7.42
C ASN A 434 -15.27 -3.71 -6.00
N GLN A 435 -16.47 -4.13 -5.63
CA GLN A 435 -16.74 -4.56 -4.26
C GLN A 435 -16.19 -5.97 -3.98
N PRO A 436 -15.75 -6.25 -2.75
CA PRO A 436 -15.61 -5.33 -1.62
C PRO A 436 -14.41 -4.37 -1.75
N LEU A 437 -14.51 -3.20 -1.11
CA LEU A 437 -13.42 -2.22 -1.00
C LEU A 437 -12.88 -2.14 0.42
N LEU A 438 -11.65 -1.65 0.62
CA LEU A 438 -11.13 -1.22 1.92
C LEU A 438 -11.46 0.28 2.13
N ASP A 439 -12.71 0.57 2.46
CA ASP A 439 -13.22 1.92 2.65
C ASP A 439 -13.55 2.21 4.13
N GLU A 440 -14.19 3.35 4.38
CA GLU A 440 -14.62 3.79 5.71
C GLU A 440 -15.57 2.79 6.41
N LEU A 441 -16.29 1.97 5.64
CA LEU A 441 -17.27 1.00 6.15
C LEU A 441 -16.63 -0.35 6.48
N THR A 442 -15.72 -0.84 5.64
CA THR A 442 -15.17 -2.20 5.76
C THR A 442 -13.86 -2.26 6.55
N LEU A 443 -13.00 -1.22 6.46
CA LEU A 443 -11.70 -1.17 7.15
C LEU A 443 -11.80 -1.42 8.66
N PRO A 444 -12.78 -0.86 9.40
CA PRO A 444 -12.91 -1.13 10.83
C PRO A 444 -13.07 -2.64 11.13
N GLY A 445 -13.88 -3.34 10.35
CA GLY A 445 -14.20 -4.75 10.56
C GLY A 445 -12.99 -5.66 10.37
N VAL A 446 -12.23 -5.48 9.28
CA VAL A 446 -11.02 -6.27 9.00
C VAL A 446 -9.85 -5.89 9.91
N SER A 447 -9.73 -4.61 10.26
CA SER A 447 -8.71 -4.15 11.22
C SER A 447 -8.94 -4.78 12.59
N ARG A 448 -10.18 -4.81 13.09
CA ARG A 448 -10.54 -5.47 14.36
C ARG A 448 -10.23 -6.97 14.38
N CYS A 449 -10.29 -7.63 13.23
CA CYS A 449 -9.86 -9.01 13.09
C CYS A 449 -8.34 -9.18 13.12
N GLY A 450 -7.57 -8.11 13.00
CA GLY A 450 -6.11 -8.12 13.03
C GLY A 450 -5.46 -8.28 11.65
N LEU A 451 -6.17 -7.96 10.55
CA LEU A 451 -5.49 -7.79 9.26
C LEU A 451 -4.35 -6.79 9.44
N ASN A 452 -3.13 -7.21 9.12
CA ASN A 452 -1.94 -6.50 9.56
C ASN A 452 -1.36 -5.52 8.53
N VAL A 453 -1.64 -5.70 7.24
CA VAL A 453 -1.26 -4.73 6.21
C VAL A 453 -2.44 -4.47 5.24
N PRO A 454 -3.54 -3.82 5.69
CA PRO A 454 -4.55 -3.33 4.76
C PRO A 454 -3.96 -2.23 3.87
N CYS A 455 -4.20 -2.32 2.56
CA CYS A 455 -3.68 -1.42 1.52
C CYS A 455 -4.82 -0.88 0.65
N PRO A 456 -5.62 0.06 1.15
CA PRO A 456 -6.67 0.68 0.34
C PRO A 456 -6.12 1.55 -0.79
N ASP A 457 -6.89 1.68 -1.86
CA ASP A 457 -6.82 2.83 -2.78
C ASP A 457 -7.31 4.10 -2.06
N ARG A 458 -7.18 5.28 -2.69
CA ARG A 458 -7.81 6.55 -2.28
C ARG A 458 -7.71 6.90 -0.80
N VAL A 459 -6.50 6.82 -0.26
CA VAL A 459 -6.24 7.16 1.13
C VAL A 459 -6.59 8.62 1.40
N THR A 460 -7.38 8.86 2.46
CA THR A 460 -7.75 10.18 2.97
C THR A 460 -7.66 10.20 4.50
N PRO A 461 -7.66 11.38 5.16
CA PRO A 461 -7.79 11.45 6.62
C PRO A 461 -8.99 10.67 7.17
N MET A 462 -10.13 10.69 6.47
CA MET A 462 -11.34 9.98 6.88
C MET A 462 -11.16 8.46 6.79
N ARG A 463 -10.56 7.96 5.71
CA ARG A 463 -10.22 6.54 5.54
C ARG A 463 -9.22 6.05 6.58
N VAL A 464 -8.21 6.86 6.88
CA VAL A 464 -7.23 6.54 7.93
C VAL A 464 -7.91 6.52 9.30
N ALA A 465 -8.80 7.46 9.59
CA ALA A 465 -9.57 7.50 10.85
C ALA A 465 -10.41 6.22 11.08
N SER A 466 -10.97 5.62 10.02
CA SER A 466 -11.74 4.37 10.12
C SER A 466 -10.87 3.17 10.51
N SER A 467 -9.59 3.15 10.09
CA SER A 467 -8.60 2.11 10.42
C SER A 467 -8.01 2.23 11.83
N MET A 468 -8.14 3.39 12.47
CA MET A 468 -7.65 3.59 13.83
C MET A 468 -8.43 2.69 14.81
N TRP A 469 -7.79 2.28 15.90
CA TRP A 469 -8.48 1.54 16.97
C TRP A 469 -8.15 2.08 18.36
N SER A 470 -7.14 2.95 18.46
CA SER A 470 -6.73 3.62 19.68
C SER A 470 -7.76 4.69 20.07
N TRP A 471 -7.50 5.96 19.80
CA TRP A 471 -8.33 7.07 20.26
C TRP A 471 -9.62 7.25 19.47
N ALA A 472 -10.66 7.70 20.17
CA ALA A 472 -11.91 8.18 19.58
C ALA A 472 -11.69 9.58 18.98
N GLU A 473 -12.58 9.97 18.07
CA GLU A 473 -12.60 11.33 17.53
C GLU A 473 -12.66 12.37 18.66
N GLY A 474 -11.85 13.42 18.53
CA GLY A 474 -11.70 14.48 19.53
C GLY A 474 -10.88 14.10 20.77
N HIS A 475 -10.37 12.87 20.87
CA HIS A 475 -9.52 12.42 21.97
C HIS A 475 -8.09 12.07 21.50
N PRO A 476 -7.09 12.20 22.38
CA PRO A 476 -7.17 12.88 23.68
C PRO A 476 -7.42 14.40 23.52
N THR A 477 -8.13 15.00 24.47
CA THR A 477 -8.49 16.43 24.45
C THR A 477 -7.33 17.32 24.87
N SER A 478 -6.42 16.81 25.70
CA SER A 478 -5.13 17.44 25.96
C SER A 478 -4.13 17.05 24.88
N LEU A 479 -3.93 17.94 23.91
CA LEU A 479 -2.88 17.78 22.91
C LEU A 479 -1.52 17.94 23.59
N PRO A 480 -0.50 17.11 23.27
CA PRO A 480 0.87 17.40 23.68
C PRO A 480 1.21 18.82 23.22
N PRO A 481 1.90 19.64 24.05
CA PRO A 481 2.27 20.99 23.63
C PRO A 481 3.08 20.90 22.33
N GLN A 482 2.53 21.47 21.25
CA GLN A 482 3.27 21.66 20.01
C GLN A 482 4.48 22.51 20.37
N SER A 483 5.68 21.97 20.20
CA SER A 483 6.91 22.70 20.39
C SER A 483 6.97 23.86 19.39
N GLY A 484 6.55 25.04 19.85
CA GLY A 484 7.10 26.34 19.52
C GLY A 484 7.13 26.73 18.04
N THR A 485 6.06 27.41 17.65
CA THR A 485 6.03 28.46 16.62
C THR A 485 7.28 29.36 16.64
N SER A 486 8.07 29.32 15.57
CA SER A 486 8.91 30.46 15.18
C SER A 486 8.05 31.39 14.30
N GLN A 487 7.39 32.34 14.96
CA GLN A 487 6.87 33.52 14.28
C GLN A 487 8.04 34.22 13.57
N HIS A 488 7.91 34.40 12.27
CA HIS A 488 8.73 35.32 11.48
C HIS A 488 8.09 36.71 11.56
N PRO A 489 8.74 37.73 12.14
CA PRO A 489 8.53 39.09 11.72
C PRO A 489 9.67 39.49 10.79
N SER A 490 9.30 39.81 9.57
CA SER A 490 10.07 40.61 8.63
C SER A 490 10.40 41.96 9.26
N GLN A 491 11.69 42.29 9.39
CA GLN A 491 12.22 43.66 9.27
C GLN A 491 13.76 43.65 9.21
N HIS A 492 14.27 44.01 8.02
CA HIS A 492 15.61 44.56 7.81
C HIS A 492 15.68 46.00 8.38
N PRO A 493 16.85 46.51 8.83
CA PRO A 493 17.81 47.06 7.86
C PRO A 493 19.33 46.95 8.21
N THR A 494 20.12 46.69 7.15
CA THR A 494 21.46 47.22 6.79
C THR A 494 22.62 47.39 7.79
N GLN A 495 23.71 46.64 7.47
CA GLN A 495 25.15 47.01 7.36
C GLN A 495 26.04 47.27 8.62
N PRO A 496 27.40 47.19 8.52
CA PRO A 496 28.28 46.43 7.60
C PRO A 496 29.46 45.69 8.30
N ALA A 497 30.29 45.04 7.46
CA ALA A 497 31.42 44.15 7.73
C ALA A 497 32.65 44.72 8.47
N ALA A 498 33.40 43.81 9.12
CA ALA A 498 34.87 43.86 9.34
C ALA A 498 35.36 42.42 9.65
N THR A 499 36.00 41.68 8.73
CA THR A 499 37.46 41.52 8.53
C THR A 499 38.30 41.24 9.79
N ASN A 500 38.86 40.01 9.87
CA ASN A 500 40.28 39.65 10.04
C ASN A 500 40.40 38.15 10.37
N ARG A 501 41.09 37.34 9.53
CA ARG A 501 42.50 36.89 9.67
C ARG A 501 42.80 36.20 11.02
N ALA A 502 43.53 35.09 11.14
CA ALA A 502 44.21 34.16 10.25
C ALA A 502 44.84 33.06 11.15
N SER A 503 45.27 31.95 10.54
CA SER A 503 46.36 31.04 10.99
C SER A 503 46.04 30.14 12.20
N SER A 504 46.49 28.89 12.33
CA SER A 504 47.52 28.11 11.61
C SER A 504 47.38 26.61 11.93
N SER A 505 47.61 25.79 10.90
CA SER A 505 48.28 24.47 10.85
C SER A 505 48.59 23.67 12.12
N SER A 506 48.34 22.36 12.05
CA SER A 506 49.43 21.36 12.08
C SER A 506 48.96 19.99 11.56
N GLN A 507 49.67 19.49 10.56
CA GLN A 507 49.64 18.13 10.04
C GLN A 507 50.35 17.15 11.00
N SER A 508 49.88 15.90 11.07
CA SER A 508 50.77 14.72 11.08
C SER A 508 49.99 13.43 10.85
N THR A 509 50.23 12.80 9.70
CA THR A 509 50.19 11.34 9.46
C THR A 509 51.66 10.88 9.39
N PRO A 510 52.02 9.59 9.63
CA PRO A 510 51.84 8.57 8.60
C PRO A 510 51.59 7.11 9.07
N THR A 511 50.72 6.44 8.30
CA THR A 511 50.79 5.05 7.75
C THR A 511 50.97 3.81 8.64
N GLY A 512 50.06 2.84 8.47
CA GLY A 512 50.40 1.42 8.33
C GLY A 512 49.38 0.39 8.84
N ALA A 513 48.91 -0.50 7.94
CA ALA A 513 48.12 -1.75 8.12
C ALA A 513 46.60 -1.57 8.37
N VAL A 514 45.67 -1.86 7.44
CA VAL A 514 45.36 -3.06 6.62
C VAL A 514 44.79 -4.23 7.44
N ILE A 515 43.47 -4.44 7.23
CA ILE A 515 42.60 -5.59 7.55
C ILE A 515 42.04 -5.70 8.99
N SER A 516 40.70 -5.77 9.05
CA SER A 516 39.81 -6.25 10.13
C SER A 516 39.01 -5.20 10.91
N TRP A 517 37.95 -4.64 10.31
CA TRP A 517 36.82 -4.05 11.04
C TRP A 517 35.49 -4.18 10.28
N VAL A 518 34.83 -5.34 10.37
CA VAL A 518 33.38 -5.50 10.05
C VAL A 518 32.62 -6.33 11.10
N ALA A 519 33.26 -6.95 12.09
CA ALA A 519 32.59 -7.93 12.96
C ALA A 519 32.50 -7.56 14.46
N HIS A 520 32.42 -6.28 14.83
CA HIS A 520 32.34 -5.88 16.25
C HIS A 520 31.12 -5.04 16.66
N GLY A 521 30.22 -4.68 15.74
CA GLY A 521 29.03 -3.88 16.05
C GLY A 521 27.76 -4.66 16.42
N LEU A 522 27.64 -5.95 16.05
CA LEU A 522 26.34 -6.66 16.09
C LEU A 522 26.28 -7.86 17.05
N ARG A 523 27.37 -8.21 17.76
CA ARG A 523 27.38 -9.36 18.69
C ARG A 523 27.06 -9.01 20.16
N GLN A 524 26.93 -7.75 20.53
CA GLN A 524 26.62 -7.35 21.93
C GLN A 524 25.13 -7.15 22.24
N LEU A 525 24.19 -7.47 21.33
CA LEU A 525 22.76 -7.21 21.55
C LEU A 525 21.86 -8.42 21.80
N TRP A 526 22.41 -9.62 21.98
CA TRP A 526 21.59 -10.84 22.09
C TRP A 526 21.79 -11.65 23.38
N GLN A 527 21.87 -10.97 24.53
CA GLN A 527 21.72 -11.58 25.87
C GLN A 527 20.98 -10.68 26.89
N HIS A 528 19.95 -9.96 26.46
CA HIS A 528 18.98 -9.41 27.41
C HIS A 528 17.65 -10.14 27.28
N ALA A 529 17.53 -11.21 28.07
CA ALA A 529 16.25 -11.63 28.60
C ALA A 529 15.54 -10.39 29.16
N TRP A 530 14.26 -10.23 28.85
CA TRP A 530 13.39 -9.24 29.49
C TRP A 530 13.64 -9.26 31.00
N PRO A 531 14.01 -8.14 31.65
CA PRO A 531 13.82 -8.06 33.07
C PRO A 531 12.31 -8.08 33.34
N PRO A 532 11.84 -8.77 34.40
CA PRO A 532 10.49 -8.58 34.89
C PRO A 532 10.45 -7.19 35.56
N ALA A 533 10.30 -6.13 34.77
CA ALA A 533 9.96 -4.81 35.28
C ALA A 533 8.43 -4.71 35.40
N ALA A 534 7.87 -5.53 36.27
CA ALA A 534 6.54 -5.31 36.83
C ALA A 534 6.68 -4.41 38.06
N ALA A 535 5.88 -3.35 38.08
CA ALA A 535 5.52 -2.54 39.25
C ALA A 535 6.62 -1.67 39.86
N GLN A 536 6.97 -0.58 39.17
CA GLN A 536 7.31 0.68 39.85
C GLN A 536 7.10 1.87 38.89
N MET A 537 5.84 2.24 38.66
CA MET A 537 5.46 3.61 38.27
C MET A 537 3.94 3.73 38.34
N LEU A 538 3.45 3.96 39.55
CA LEU A 538 2.19 4.67 39.78
C LEU A 538 2.49 5.75 40.82
N GLU A 539 2.13 6.98 40.42
CA GLU A 539 1.92 8.17 41.25
C GLU A 539 3.15 8.97 41.70
N ALA A 540 3.54 9.91 40.83
CA ALA A 540 3.32 11.31 41.18
C ALA A 540 2.00 11.73 40.51
N ASP A 541 1.00 12.06 41.33
CA ASP A 541 -0.23 12.75 40.92
C ASP A 541 0.14 14.07 40.23
N ASN A 542 0.18 14.05 38.90
CA ASN A 542 0.05 15.29 38.14
C ASN A 542 -1.45 15.57 38.03
N ALA A 543 -1.97 16.36 38.97
CA ALA A 543 -3.37 16.80 39.11
C ALA A 543 -3.93 17.64 37.93
N GLY A 544 -3.37 17.49 36.72
CA GLY A 544 -3.79 18.21 35.52
C GLY A 544 -3.79 17.38 34.23
N GLY A 545 -3.48 16.08 34.27
CA GLY A 545 -3.52 15.20 33.09
C GLY A 545 -4.70 14.22 33.15
N GLY A 546 -5.41 14.02 32.03
CA GLY A 546 -6.43 12.98 31.93
C GLY A 546 -5.85 11.56 31.92
N CYS A 547 -6.73 10.57 32.10
CA CYS A 547 -6.45 9.14 31.99
C CYS A 547 -7.12 8.56 30.74
N ALA A 548 -6.55 7.50 30.17
CA ALA A 548 -7.19 6.79 29.06
C ALA A 548 -8.15 5.71 29.58
N ALA A 549 -9.34 5.65 29.00
CA ALA A 549 -10.27 4.55 29.21
C ALA A 549 -10.80 4.02 27.88
N LEU A 550 -10.91 2.69 27.75
CA LEU A 550 -11.52 2.04 26.60
C LEU A 550 -13.04 2.01 26.79
N SER A 551 -13.78 2.52 25.81
CA SER A 551 -15.24 2.52 25.78
C SER A 551 -15.79 1.17 25.30
N ALA A 552 -16.82 0.65 25.98
CA ALA A 552 -17.51 -0.56 25.58
C ALA A 552 -18.34 -0.37 24.29
N SER A 553 -18.82 0.84 24.01
CA SER A 553 -19.75 1.09 22.89
C SER A 553 -19.06 0.97 21.54
N ASP A 554 -17.98 1.73 21.33
CA ASP A 554 -17.26 1.87 20.06
C ASP A 554 -15.88 1.20 20.06
N GLY A 555 -15.37 0.79 21.23
CA GLY A 555 -14.08 0.15 21.38
C GLY A 555 -12.91 1.13 21.30
N ARG A 556 -13.18 2.44 21.31
CA ARG A 556 -12.16 3.48 21.21
C ARG A 556 -11.80 4.05 22.58
N TRP A 557 -10.60 4.60 22.66
CA TRP A 557 -10.05 5.19 23.87
C TRP A 557 -10.52 6.64 24.01
N ARG A 558 -10.86 7.02 25.23
CA ARG A 558 -11.28 8.38 25.58
C ARG A 558 -10.46 8.88 26.74
N GLU A 559 -10.18 10.17 26.70
CA GLU A 559 -9.62 10.88 27.85
C GLU A 559 -10.74 11.08 28.87
N VAL A 560 -10.50 10.61 30.08
CA VAL A 560 -11.42 10.70 31.22
C VAL A 560 -10.68 11.25 32.44
N SER A 561 -11.43 11.69 33.46
CA SER A 561 -10.82 11.99 34.75
C SER A 561 -10.19 10.74 35.34
N CYS A 562 -8.98 10.86 35.89
CA CYS A 562 -8.32 9.76 36.60
C CYS A 562 -9.06 9.35 37.88
N ASP A 563 -9.91 10.24 38.43
CA ASP A 563 -10.78 9.96 39.58
C ASP A 563 -12.12 9.30 39.17
N ALA A 564 -12.33 9.04 37.88
CA ALA A 564 -13.53 8.32 37.45
C ALA A 564 -13.56 6.94 38.14
N GLY A 565 -14.69 6.55 38.71
CA GLY A 565 -14.87 5.26 39.38
C GLY A 565 -14.93 4.06 38.41
N LEU A 566 -14.07 4.04 37.39
CA LEU A 566 -14.01 2.99 36.37
C LEU A 566 -13.16 1.81 36.85
N PRO A 567 -13.50 0.59 36.42
CA PRO A 567 -12.67 -0.59 36.68
C PRO A 567 -11.37 -0.55 35.87
N SER A 568 -10.37 -1.32 36.30
CA SER A 568 -9.09 -1.46 35.60
C SER A 568 -9.11 -2.57 34.56
N ALA A 569 -8.52 -2.32 33.39
CA ALA A 569 -8.23 -3.36 32.40
C ALA A 569 -7.00 -4.17 32.82
N CYS A 570 -7.14 -5.49 32.90
CA CYS A 570 -6.11 -6.40 33.37
C CYS A 570 -5.82 -7.50 32.35
N TRP A 571 -4.55 -7.70 32.04
CA TRP A 571 -4.03 -8.75 31.19
C TRP A 571 -3.72 -9.99 32.01
N LEU A 572 -4.35 -11.11 31.68
CA LEU A 572 -4.19 -12.38 32.36
C LEU A 572 -3.01 -13.18 31.78
N ALA A 573 -2.44 -14.08 32.58
CA ALA A 573 -1.31 -14.93 32.18
C ALA A 573 -1.62 -15.87 31.00
N ASN A 574 -2.89 -16.16 30.73
CA ASN A 574 -3.36 -16.96 29.58
C ASN A 574 -3.56 -16.12 28.30
N SER A 575 -3.04 -14.89 28.26
CA SER A 575 -3.18 -13.96 27.13
C SER A 575 -4.62 -13.54 26.82
N THR A 576 -5.45 -13.35 27.86
CA THR A 576 -6.80 -12.78 27.71
C THR A 576 -6.98 -11.53 28.56
N TRP A 577 -7.94 -10.70 28.18
CA TRP A 577 -8.32 -9.52 28.95
C TRP A 577 -9.37 -9.86 30.02
N SER A 578 -9.30 -9.11 31.12
CA SER A 578 -10.31 -9.09 32.18
C SER A 578 -10.51 -7.67 32.68
N VAL A 579 -11.64 -7.42 33.34
CA VAL A 579 -11.98 -6.12 33.93
C VAL A 579 -12.20 -6.32 35.42
N ALA A 580 -11.41 -5.63 36.23
CA ALA A 580 -11.40 -5.81 37.68
C ALA A 580 -11.90 -4.54 38.38
N ALA A 581 -12.80 -4.72 39.37
CA ALA A 581 -13.27 -3.66 40.25
C ALA A 581 -12.23 -3.33 41.33
N VAL A 582 -11.03 -2.98 40.88
CA VAL A 582 -9.88 -2.58 41.71
C VAL A 582 -9.50 -1.14 41.34
N PRO A 583 -8.74 -0.44 42.19
CA PRO A 583 -8.26 0.89 41.87
C PRO A 583 -7.54 0.94 40.52
N ARG A 584 -7.53 2.12 39.90
CA ARG A 584 -6.80 2.40 38.66
C ARG A 584 -5.36 1.89 38.76
N GLY A 585 -4.91 1.16 37.74
CA GLY A 585 -3.54 0.65 37.67
C GLY A 585 -3.23 -0.53 38.61
N ALA A 586 -4.21 -1.01 39.38
CA ALA A 586 -4.10 -2.28 40.09
C ALA A 586 -4.73 -3.41 39.27
N CYS A 587 -4.24 -4.64 39.48
CA CYS A 587 -4.80 -5.85 38.91
C CYS A 587 -4.80 -7.00 39.94
N PRO A 588 -5.76 -7.95 39.88
CA PRO A 588 -5.78 -9.12 40.75
C PRO A 588 -4.50 -9.96 40.66
N GLN A 589 -4.19 -10.72 41.70
CA GLN A 589 -3.03 -11.62 41.72
C GLN A 589 -3.05 -12.58 40.52
N GLY A 590 -1.92 -12.71 39.82
CA GLY A 590 -1.81 -13.53 38.60
C GLY A 590 -2.20 -12.80 37.30
N SER A 591 -2.47 -11.49 37.39
CA SER A 591 -2.70 -10.61 36.24
C SER A 591 -1.86 -9.33 36.35
N GLY A 592 -1.70 -8.62 35.23
CA GLY A 592 -0.90 -7.40 35.16
C GLY A 592 -1.57 -6.30 34.34
N THR A 593 -1.07 -5.08 34.47
CA THR A 593 -1.47 -3.95 33.64
C THR A 593 -0.77 -4.02 32.29
N ARG A 594 -1.53 -3.87 31.20
CA ARG A 594 -1.01 -3.79 29.83
C ARG A 594 -1.90 -2.86 29.00
N VAL A 595 -1.36 -2.38 27.88
CA VAL A 595 -2.12 -1.68 26.84
C VAL A 595 -2.27 -2.60 25.62
N PRO A 596 -3.43 -2.65 24.95
CA PRO A 596 -3.58 -3.38 23.69
C PRO A 596 -2.48 -3.00 22.69
N ALA A 597 -1.79 -3.98 22.12
CA ALA A 597 -0.71 -3.76 21.15
C ALA A 597 -1.21 -3.54 19.71
N HIS A 598 -2.40 -4.04 19.40
CA HIS A 598 -3.01 -3.99 18.07
C HIS A 598 -4.55 -4.07 18.18
N ALA A 599 -5.25 -3.82 17.07
CA ALA A 599 -6.70 -3.79 16.97
C ALA A 599 -7.39 -5.04 17.55
N LYS A 600 -6.86 -6.24 17.26
CA LYS A 600 -7.42 -7.50 17.77
C LYS A 600 -7.39 -7.62 19.31
N GLU A 601 -6.30 -7.19 19.95
CA GLU A 601 -6.25 -7.13 21.42
C GLU A 601 -7.22 -6.08 21.96
N ASN A 602 -7.37 -4.96 21.25
CA ASN A 602 -8.29 -3.88 21.63
C ASN A 602 -9.77 -4.34 21.57
N THR A 603 -10.16 -5.06 20.52
CA THR A 603 -11.47 -5.71 20.39
C THR A 603 -11.71 -6.74 21.49
N ALA A 604 -10.70 -7.55 21.82
CA ALA A 604 -10.81 -8.53 22.91
C ALA A 604 -10.99 -7.84 24.28
N LEU A 605 -10.32 -6.72 24.52
CA LEU A 605 -10.55 -5.91 25.73
C LEU A 605 -11.96 -5.31 25.73
N GLN A 606 -12.43 -4.75 24.63
CA GLN A 606 -13.81 -4.25 24.51
C GLN A 606 -14.84 -5.34 24.85
N ALA A 607 -14.66 -6.56 24.35
CA ALA A 607 -15.51 -7.70 24.68
C ALA A 607 -15.48 -8.00 26.20
N ALA A 608 -14.30 -7.99 26.83
CA ALA A 608 -14.18 -8.18 28.28
C ALA A 608 -14.90 -7.09 29.09
N VAL A 609 -14.84 -5.83 28.65
CA VAL A 609 -15.59 -4.72 29.27
C VAL A 609 -17.11 -4.95 29.18
N ARG A 610 -17.61 -5.35 28.01
CA ARG A 610 -19.02 -5.70 27.80
C ARG A 610 -19.46 -6.89 28.65
N THR A 611 -18.66 -7.96 28.71
CA THR A 611 -18.94 -9.14 29.53
C THR A 611 -18.99 -8.82 31.03
N ALA A 612 -18.16 -7.88 31.49
CA ALA A 612 -18.19 -7.38 32.86
C ALA A 612 -19.38 -6.45 33.16
N ASN A 613 -20.24 -6.17 32.17
CA ASN A 613 -21.36 -5.22 32.23
C ASN A 613 -20.90 -3.83 32.70
N LYS A 614 -19.88 -3.30 32.02
CA LYS A 614 -19.28 -1.99 32.29
C LYS A 614 -19.32 -1.14 31.01
N ASP A 615 -19.41 0.18 31.19
CA ASP A 615 -19.41 1.11 30.06
C ASP A 615 -18.01 1.43 29.55
N ALA A 616 -17.01 1.36 30.44
CA ALA A 616 -15.60 1.59 30.13
C ALA A 616 -14.68 0.90 31.13
N ALA A 617 -13.40 0.80 30.79
CA ALA A 617 -12.34 0.39 31.71
C ALA A 617 -11.07 1.23 31.50
N PHE A 618 -10.36 1.53 32.60
CA PHE A 618 -9.09 2.25 32.56
C PHE A 618 -8.01 1.45 31.86
N LEU A 619 -7.23 2.15 31.04
CA LEU A 619 -5.96 1.70 30.51
C LEU A 619 -4.82 2.27 31.37
N PRO A 620 -3.67 1.60 31.47
CA PRO A 620 -2.51 2.09 32.22
C PRO A 620 -1.74 3.18 31.44
N ILE A 621 -2.45 4.21 30.96
CA ILE A 621 -1.91 5.35 30.20
C ILE A 621 -2.45 6.65 30.80
N GLN A 622 -1.58 7.65 30.99
CA GLN A 622 -1.94 8.94 31.58
C GLN A 622 -1.15 10.12 31.00
N GLY A 623 -1.74 11.31 31.09
CA GLY A 623 -1.03 12.59 30.96
C GLY A 623 -0.77 13.09 29.52
N PRO A 624 -0.18 14.29 29.39
CA PRO A 624 -0.14 15.05 28.13
C PRO A 624 0.80 14.47 27.07
N THR A 625 1.67 13.53 27.44
CA THR A 625 2.56 12.88 26.47
C THR A 625 1.90 11.69 25.80
N TRP A 626 0.80 11.16 26.35
CA TRP A 626 0.07 9.94 25.93
C TRP A 626 0.98 8.78 25.51
N ALA A 627 2.23 8.82 25.95
CA ALA A 627 3.28 7.92 25.55
C ALA A 627 3.10 6.65 26.36
N ILE A 628 3.06 5.51 25.67
CA ILE A 628 2.99 4.22 26.34
C ILE A 628 4.35 3.98 27.00
N PRO A 629 4.41 3.67 28.31
CA PRO A 629 5.66 3.38 29.00
C PRO A 629 6.42 2.20 28.40
#